data_AF-A0A3D2X0Z9-F1
#
_entry.id   AF-A0A3D2X0Z9-F1
#
_cell.length_a   1.000
_cell.length_b   1.000
_cell.length_c   1.000
_cell.angle_alpha   90.00
_cell.angle_beta   90.00
_cell.angle_gamma   90.00
#
_symmetry.space_group_name_H-M   'P 1'
#
loop_
_entity.id
_entity.type
_entity.pdbx_description
1 polymer ?
#
loop_
_entity_poly.entity_id
_entity_poly.type
_entity_poly.pdbx_seq_one_letter_code
_entity_poly.pdbx_strand_id
1 'polypeptide(L)'
;LGNAGKFYYEQEFYDQGRDFSVVGKMKSLVKKLIAPVVLATALFFSPVKADAQTTFTINSFAQPQDSTLEYYGSGDVDSNNVQDWNDHNLISQGIQNDQADIDGDGIPGTQEDAELFAKYLNGDTLLPQINWACSNMTREQRQDWVKKMLKIDKTDEIPPVQDYWMCGQYSTQTIINFHGFSELKDSTIASKFPKYNLENNGKLNLPVYQVGISWGEPIGHFINGILIGDDPLNFDDWCFFEPRFANKINIGDWDMPENSEVTVNYTFFEESGGISTPTFVKFQLNNEIPNLTDYYSGLILQRPQLDTIPPEISIFSPVPDTTYNKLFSELEYLVSDSGGSGVDSCWFSSDSGKTKI
;
A
#
# COMPACT_ATOMS: atom_id res chain seq x y z
N LEU A 1 -4.03 20.54 -12.96
CA LEU A 1 -5.45 20.84 -13.25
C LEU A 1 -6.06 21.42 -11.97
N GLY A 2 -6.42 22.71 -11.95
CA GLY A 2 -6.93 23.35 -10.73
C GLY A 2 -8.40 23.00 -10.47
N ASN A 3 -8.75 22.73 -9.21
CA ASN A 3 -10.14 22.58 -8.77
C ASN A 3 -10.59 23.89 -8.11
N ALA A 4 -11.58 24.56 -8.71
CA ALA A 4 -12.25 25.71 -8.10
C ALA A 4 -13.55 25.25 -7.41
N GLY A 5 -13.72 25.58 -6.14
CA GLY A 5 -14.93 25.27 -5.35
C GLY A 5 -15.62 26.53 -4.81
N LYS A 6 -16.96 26.51 -4.74
CA LYS A 6 -17.78 27.47 -3.99
C LYS A 6 -18.74 26.68 -3.10
N PHE A 7 -18.84 27.05 -1.83
CA PHE A 7 -19.64 26.32 -0.83
C PHE A 7 -20.48 27.26 0.04
N TYR A 8 -21.62 26.75 0.50
CA TYR A 8 -22.55 27.41 1.42
C TYR A 8 -22.73 26.53 2.65
N TYR A 9 -22.73 27.11 3.85
CA TYR A 9 -23.00 26.42 5.11
C TYR A 9 -24.22 27.03 5.80
N GLU A 10 -25.07 26.18 6.36
CA GLU A 10 -26.17 26.53 7.25
C GLU A 10 -25.80 25.99 8.65
N GLN A 11 -25.82 26.86 9.66
CA GLN A 11 -25.43 26.52 11.04
C GLN A 11 -26.67 26.51 11.94
N GLU A 12 -26.98 25.37 12.55
CA GLU A 12 -27.93 25.28 13.66
C GLU A 12 -27.19 25.50 14.99
N PHE A 13 -27.64 26.46 15.80
CA PHE A 13 -27.01 26.81 17.06
C PHE A 13 -27.57 25.97 18.21
N TYR A 14 -26.68 25.33 18.98
CA TYR A 14 -26.94 24.95 20.38
C TYR A 14 -25.96 25.70 21.28
N ASP A 15 -26.51 26.52 22.17
CA ASP A 15 -25.78 27.32 23.15
C ASP A 15 -25.42 26.46 24.36
N GLN A 16 -24.15 26.04 24.48
CA GLN A 16 -23.44 25.87 25.76
C GLN A 16 -21.92 26.07 25.54
N GLY A 17 -21.37 27.13 26.15
CA GLY A 17 -20.00 27.57 25.94
C GLY A 17 -18.89 26.55 26.27
N ARG A 18 -18.07 26.26 25.26
CA ARG A 18 -16.60 26.07 25.27
C ARG A 18 -16.16 25.79 23.82
N ASP A 19 -14.88 26.03 23.51
CA ASP A 19 -14.25 26.03 22.17
C ASP A 19 -14.91 25.16 21.09
N PHE A 20 -15.17 25.78 19.93
CA PHE A 20 -15.81 25.15 18.78
C PHE A 20 -14.76 24.72 17.75
N SER A 21 -14.59 23.41 17.55
CA SER A 21 -13.96 22.85 16.34
C SER A 21 -15.05 22.20 15.49
N VAL A 22 -15.28 22.70 14.27
CA VAL A 22 -16.21 22.10 13.30
C VAL A 22 -15.39 21.35 12.26
N VAL A 23 -15.58 20.03 12.16
CA VAL A 23 -14.95 19.16 11.15
C VAL A 23 -16.05 18.67 10.20
N GLY A 24 -16.02 19.08 8.93
CA GLY A 24 -16.99 18.64 7.91
C GLY A 24 -16.32 17.89 6.76
N LYS A 25 -16.88 16.73 6.35
CA LYS A 25 -16.49 16.02 5.11
C LYS A 25 -17.26 16.57 3.90
N MET A 26 -16.56 16.86 2.80
CA MET A 26 -17.14 17.49 1.59
C MET A 26 -17.35 16.51 0.43
N LYS A 27 -18.43 16.71 -0.35
CA LYS A 27 -18.71 16.07 -1.64
C LYS A 27 -18.66 17.11 -2.76
N SER A 28 -17.87 16.85 -3.80
CA SER A 28 -17.76 17.69 -5.01
C SER A 28 -19.03 17.61 -5.88
N LEU A 29 -19.52 18.76 -6.35
CA LEU A 29 -20.67 18.89 -7.27
C LEU A 29 -20.18 19.47 -8.61
N VAL A 30 -19.89 18.60 -9.58
CA VAL A 30 -19.52 18.99 -10.95
C VAL A 30 -20.80 19.30 -11.74
N LYS A 31 -21.02 20.57 -12.11
CA LYS A 31 -22.13 20.98 -13.00
C LYS A 31 -21.78 20.73 -14.46
N LYS A 32 -22.53 19.84 -15.14
CA LYS A 32 -22.47 19.63 -16.60
C LYS A 32 -23.27 20.71 -17.35
N LEU A 33 -22.64 21.36 -18.33
CA LEU A 33 -23.31 22.25 -19.29
C LEU A 33 -24.22 21.45 -20.24
N ILE A 34 -25.44 21.95 -20.48
CA ILE A 34 -26.41 21.41 -21.43
C ILE A 34 -26.27 22.16 -22.76
N ALA A 35 -26.03 21.43 -23.85
CA ALA A 35 -26.03 21.95 -25.23
C ALA A 35 -27.37 21.60 -25.94
N PRO A 36 -27.80 22.39 -26.96
CA PRO A 36 -29.12 22.28 -27.57
C PRO A 36 -29.24 21.15 -28.60
N VAL A 37 -30.48 20.67 -28.72
CA VAL A 37 -30.96 19.51 -29.47
C VAL A 37 -30.80 19.68 -30.99
N VAL A 38 -30.06 18.75 -31.62
CA VAL A 38 -30.14 18.49 -33.07
C VAL A 38 -30.90 17.18 -33.27
N LEU A 39 -32.03 17.29 -33.96
CA LEU A 39 -32.92 16.19 -34.30
C LEU A 39 -32.31 15.37 -35.45
N ALA A 40 -31.78 14.18 -35.14
CA ALA A 40 -31.28 13.23 -36.12
C ALA A 40 -31.99 11.87 -35.96
N THR A 41 -32.41 11.34 -37.10
CA THR A 41 -33.07 10.05 -37.34
C THR A 41 -32.52 8.88 -36.50
N ALA A 42 -33.41 8.28 -35.69
CA ALA A 42 -33.11 7.13 -34.85
C ALA A 42 -33.04 5.82 -35.67
N LEU A 43 -31.82 5.38 -35.98
CA LEU A 43 -31.56 3.96 -36.24
C LEU A 43 -31.49 3.24 -34.89
N PHE A 44 -32.40 2.30 -34.65
CA PHE A 44 -32.43 1.46 -33.45
C PHE A 44 -31.28 0.46 -33.46
N PHE A 45 -30.07 0.93 -33.20
CA PHE A 45 -29.04 0.10 -32.57
C PHE A 45 -29.21 0.31 -31.08
N SER A 46 -29.70 -0.72 -30.37
CA SER A 46 -29.54 -0.75 -28.92
C SER A 46 -28.04 -0.55 -28.64
N PRO A 47 -27.62 0.50 -27.92
CA PRO A 47 -26.23 0.60 -27.53
C PRO A 47 -25.94 -0.63 -26.68
N VAL A 48 -25.12 -1.54 -27.21
CA VAL A 48 -24.43 -2.51 -26.38
C VAL A 48 -23.65 -1.64 -25.41
N LYS A 49 -24.11 -1.56 -24.16
CA LYS A 49 -23.31 -0.99 -23.09
C LYS A 49 -22.09 -1.90 -23.04
N ALA A 50 -20.99 -1.46 -23.62
CA ALA A 50 -19.70 -2.04 -23.32
C ALA A 50 -19.57 -1.88 -21.81
N ASP A 51 -19.67 -2.98 -21.08
CA ASP A 51 -19.36 -2.98 -19.66
C ASP A 51 -17.95 -2.42 -19.57
N ALA A 52 -17.81 -1.31 -18.83
CA ALA A 52 -16.52 -0.71 -18.59
C ALA A 52 -15.68 -1.79 -17.91
N GLN A 53 -14.75 -2.40 -18.65
CA GLN A 53 -13.77 -3.28 -18.04
C GLN A 53 -13.02 -2.44 -17.03
N THR A 54 -13.26 -2.70 -15.76
CA THR A 54 -12.45 -2.17 -14.68
C THR A 54 -11.07 -2.75 -14.87
N THR A 55 -10.17 -1.95 -15.42
CA THR A 55 -8.76 -2.31 -15.55
C THR A 55 -8.19 -2.36 -14.15
N PHE A 56 -7.87 -3.57 -13.69
CA PHE A 56 -7.12 -3.79 -12.47
C PHE A 56 -5.70 -3.24 -12.66
N THR A 57 -5.15 -2.58 -11.64
CA THR A 57 -3.79 -2.04 -11.67
C THR A 57 -2.96 -2.77 -10.63
N ILE A 58 -1.77 -3.23 -11.00
CA ILE A 58 -0.85 -3.91 -10.08
C ILE A 58 0.28 -2.94 -9.75
N ASN A 59 0.41 -2.61 -8.47
CA ASN A 59 1.49 -1.77 -7.97
C ASN A 59 2.43 -2.59 -7.08
N SER A 60 3.54 -3.05 -7.64
CA SER A 60 4.57 -3.81 -6.89
C SER A 60 5.43 -2.96 -5.95
N PHE A 61 5.19 -1.65 -5.92
CA PHE A 61 5.89 -0.70 -5.05
C PHE A 61 5.08 -0.31 -3.82
N ALA A 62 3.77 -0.52 -3.82
CA ALA A 62 2.89 -0.11 -2.72
C ALA A 62 2.88 -1.15 -1.61
N GLN A 63 2.81 -0.68 -0.37
CA GLN A 63 2.51 -1.55 0.74
C GLN A 63 0.99 -1.84 0.74
N PRO A 64 0.59 -3.08 1.01
CA PRO A 64 -0.79 -3.52 0.85
C PRO A 64 -1.77 -2.96 1.89
N GLN A 65 -1.29 -2.52 3.06
CA GLN A 65 -2.11 -1.99 4.15
C GLN A 65 -1.78 -0.53 4.52
N ASP A 66 -1.55 0.33 3.53
CA ASP A 66 -1.21 1.75 3.76
C ASP A 66 -2.32 2.63 4.36
N SER A 67 -3.53 2.09 4.56
CA SER A 67 -4.63 2.83 5.18
C SER A 67 -4.53 2.93 6.70
N THR A 68 -3.76 2.04 7.33
CA THR A 68 -3.55 2.00 8.79
C THR A 68 -2.09 1.78 9.13
N LEU A 69 -1.66 2.14 10.34
CA LEU A 69 -0.32 1.85 10.86
C LEU A 69 -0.30 0.62 11.78
N GLU A 70 -1.28 -0.27 11.65
CA GLU A 70 -1.39 -1.50 12.43
C GLU A 70 -0.61 -2.65 11.78
N TYR A 71 0.72 -2.51 11.71
CA TYR A 71 1.62 -3.53 11.16
C TYR A 71 2.99 -3.49 11.85
N TYR A 72 3.77 -4.55 11.63
CA TYR A 72 5.06 -4.77 12.27
C TYR A 72 6.06 -3.64 11.98
N GLY A 73 6.63 -3.07 13.03
CA GLY A 73 7.62 -1.99 12.95
C GLY A 73 7.10 -0.66 12.41
N SER A 74 5.78 -0.46 12.37
CA SER A 74 5.18 0.80 11.89
C SER A 74 5.54 2.01 12.73
N GLY A 75 5.89 1.82 14.01
CA GLY A 75 6.12 2.90 14.97
C GLY A 75 4.87 3.65 15.44
N ASP A 76 3.66 3.21 15.11
CA ASP A 76 2.40 3.71 15.71
C ASP A 76 2.06 2.87 16.95
N VAL A 77 2.74 3.15 18.06
CA VAL A 77 2.73 2.30 19.24
C VAL A 77 1.46 2.52 20.08
N ASP A 78 0.85 3.70 20.02
CA ASP A 78 -0.42 3.98 20.69
C ASP A 78 -1.67 3.72 19.82
N SER A 79 -1.47 3.32 18.55
CA SER A 79 -2.54 2.99 17.60
C SER A 79 -3.48 4.17 17.30
N ASN A 80 -2.95 5.40 17.32
CA ASN A 80 -3.69 6.61 16.97
C ASN A 80 -3.61 6.93 15.46
N ASN A 81 -2.90 6.09 14.69
CA ASN A 81 -2.67 6.22 13.25
C ASN A 81 -1.85 7.47 12.86
N VAL A 82 -0.96 7.90 13.75
CA VAL A 82 0.03 8.95 13.58
C VAL A 82 1.36 8.42 14.08
N GLN A 83 2.46 8.70 13.37
CA GLN A 83 3.81 8.45 13.86
C GLN A 83 4.36 9.76 14.42
N ASP A 84 4.52 9.85 15.73
CA ASP A 84 5.05 11.06 16.35
C ASP A 84 5.96 10.80 17.57
N TRP A 85 6.32 11.87 18.27
CA TRP A 85 7.19 11.79 19.43
C TRP A 85 6.53 11.11 20.65
N ASN A 86 5.20 10.98 20.68
CA ASN A 86 4.52 10.18 21.69
C ASN A 86 4.86 8.70 21.53
N ASP A 87 4.83 8.17 20.30
CA ASP A 87 5.21 6.79 20.03
C ASP A 87 6.66 6.51 20.40
N HIS A 88 7.58 7.41 20.02
CA HIS A 88 8.98 7.34 20.44
C HIS A 88 9.12 7.20 21.97
N ASN A 89 8.34 7.98 22.73
CA ASN A 89 8.38 7.93 24.19
C ASN A 89 7.84 6.61 24.73
N LEU A 90 6.85 6.00 24.06
CA LEU A 90 6.32 4.70 24.42
C LEU A 90 7.31 3.56 24.09
N ILE A 91 7.98 3.62 22.95
CA ILE A 91 9.09 2.70 22.61
C ILE A 91 10.19 2.80 23.67
N SER A 92 10.59 4.02 24.03
CA SER A 92 11.60 4.28 25.07
C SER A 92 11.19 3.79 26.47
N GLN A 93 9.89 3.62 26.72
CA GLN A 93 9.35 3.05 27.96
C GLN A 93 9.28 1.52 27.93
N GLY A 94 9.63 0.89 26.81
CA GLY A 94 9.66 -0.55 26.65
C GLY A 94 8.30 -1.17 26.32
N ILE A 95 7.39 -0.46 25.65
CA ILE A 95 6.13 -1.05 25.19
C ILE A 95 6.41 -2.21 24.23
N GLN A 96 5.74 -3.34 24.47
CA GLN A 96 5.99 -4.63 23.79
C GLN A 96 4.85 -4.97 22.81
N ASN A 97 4.71 -4.23 21.72
CA ASN A 97 3.80 -4.57 20.61
C ASN A 97 4.56 -4.64 19.28
N ASP A 98 3.94 -5.24 18.26
CA ASP A 98 4.57 -5.45 16.94
C ASP A 98 5.02 -4.13 16.30
N GLN A 99 4.29 -3.03 16.54
CA GLN A 99 4.61 -1.70 16.01
C GLN A 99 5.91 -1.12 16.59
N ALA A 100 6.29 -1.52 17.80
CA ALA A 100 7.45 -1.01 18.51
C ALA A 100 8.78 -1.70 18.14
N ASP A 101 8.78 -2.76 17.33
CA ASP A 101 10.02 -3.38 16.79
C ASP A 101 10.42 -2.70 15.48
N ILE A 102 11.11 -1.57 15.60
CA ILE A 102 11.49 -0.68 14.52
C ILE A 102 12.70 -1.22 13.77
N ASP A 103 13.62 -1.88 14.49
CA ASP A 103 14.81 -2.44 13.89
C ASP A 103 14.62 -3.86 13.34
N GLY A 104 13.50 -4.52 13.66
CA GLY A 104 13.11 -5.82 13.13
C GLY A 104 13.93 -6.98 13.66
N ASP A 105 14.46 -6.89 14.88
CA ASP A 105 15.24 -7.96 15.52
C ASP A 105 14.40 -9.02 16.24
N GLY A 106 13.09 -8.80 16.38
CA GLY A 106 12.14 -9.68 17.06
C GLY A 106 11.87 -9.30 18.51
N ILE A 107 12.44 -8.20 19.01
CA ILE A 107 12.31 -7.72 20.38
C ILE A 107 11.80 -6.27 20.35
N PRO A 108 10.49 -6.04 20.47
CA PRO A 108 9.95 -4.68 20.40
C PRO A 108 10.36 -3.80 21.57
N GLY A 109 10.37 -2.49 21.37
CA GLY A 109 10.49 -1.52 22.46
C GLY A 109 11.88 -1.47 23.09
N THR A 110 12.92 -1.82 22.34
CA THR A 110 14.31 -1.67 22.81
C THR A 110 14.78 -0.21 22.75
N GLN A 111 15.94 0.06 23.34
CA GLN A 111 16.56 1.38 23.22
C GLN A 111 17.00 1.62 21.76
N GLU A 112 17.45 0.58 21.09
CA GLU A 112 17.82 0.57 19.68
C GLU A 112 16.62 0.93 18.78
N ASP A 113 15.44 0.40 19.07
CA ASP A 113 14.19 0.78 18.38
C ASP A 113 13.88 2.27 18.54
N ALA A 114 13.95 2.77 19.78
CA ALA A 114 13.67 4.17 20.08
C ALA A 114 14.64 5.11 19.35
N GLU A 115 15.94 4.78 19.36
CA GLU A 115 16.97 5.56 18.67
C GLU A 115 16.79 5.56 17.15
N LEU A 116 16.41 4.42 16.57
CA LEU A 116 16.15 4.31 15.14
C LEU A 116 14.90 5.10 14.74
N PHE A 117 13.83 5.04 15.55
CA PHE A 117 12.61 5.79 15.30
C PHE A 117 12.81 7.31 15.46
N ALA A 118 13.59 7.75 16.45
CA ALA A 118 13.96 9.16 16.60
C ALA A 118 14.68 9.71 15.35
N LYS A 119 15.60 8.94 14.76
CA LYS A 119 16.27 9.31 13.50
C LYS A 119 15.27 9.44 12.36
N TYR A 120 14.27 8.56 12.29
CA TYR A 120 13.21 8.64 11.29
C TYR A 120 12.37 9.91 11.46
N LEU A 121 11.91 10.21 12.68
CA LEU A 121 11.14 11.42 12.98
C LEU A 121 11.91 12.72 12.68
N ASN A 122 13.24 12.70 12.81
CA ASN A 122 14.11 13.82 12.45
C ASN A 122 14.42 13.91 10.95
N GLY A 123 14.07 12.90 10.15
CA GLY A 123 14.42 12.82 8.73
C GLY A 123 15.86 12.39 8.45
N ASP A 124 16.57 11.85 9.46
CA ASP A 124 17.96 11.40 9.37
C ASP A 124 18.11 10.01 8.75
N THR A 125 17.02 9.22 8.70
CA THR A 125 17.00 7.89 8.10
C THR A 125 15.66 7.59 7.44
N LEU A 126 15.67 6.62 6.51
CA LEU A 126 14.48 6.03 5.90
C LEU A 126 14.22 4.65 6.51
N LEU A 127 12.95 4.29 6.66
CA LEU A 127 12.52 3.01 7.20
C LEU A 127 11.70 2.23 6.14
N PRO A 128 12.22 1.11 5.60
CA PRO A 128 11.53 0.30 4.58
C PRO A 128 10.12 -0.15 4.95
N GLN A 129 9.89 -0.37 6.24
CA GLN A 129 8.59 -0.79 6.76
C GLN A 129 7.55 0.32 6.81
N ILE A 130 7.98 1.60 6.82
CA ILE A 130 7.05 2.74 6.84
C ILE A 130 6.78 3.27 5.44
N ASN A 131 7.78 3.23 4.55
CA ASN A 131 7.64 3.76 3.20
C ASN A 131 8.44 2.91 2.20
N TRP A 132 7.92 1.72 1.91
CA TRP A 132 8.52 0.80 0.93
C TRP A 132 8.64 1.42 -0.46
N ALA A 133 7.68 2.28 -0.82
CA ALA A 133 7.58 2.95 -2.09
C ALA A 133 8.65 4.05 -2.29
N CYS A 134 9.33 4.50 -1.23
CA CYS A 134 10.29 5.60 -1.29
C CYS A 134 11.41 5.36 -2.31
N SER A 135 11.55 6.27 -3.29
CA SER A 135 12.56 6.16 -4.36
C SER A 135 14.00 6.39 -3.88
N ASN A 136 14.20 7.07 -2.75
CA ASN A 136 15.52 7.28 -2.16
C ASN A 136 16.04 6.07 -1.38
N MET A 137 15.20 5.04 -1.21
CA MET A 137 15.58 3.82 -0.53
C MET A 137 16.36 2.89 -1.45
N THR A 138 17.50 2.40 -0.97
CA THR A 138 18.36 1.49 -1.73
C THR A 138 17.80 0.08 -1.79
N ARG A 139 18.23 -0.67 -2.79
CA ARG A 139 17.94 -2.10 -2.93
C ARG A 139 18.44 -2.89 -1.71
N GLU A 140 19.62 -2.56 -1.21
CA GLU A 140 20.24 -3.22 -0.06
C GLU A 140 19.40 -3.03 1.21
N GLN A 141 18.91 -1.81 1.47
CA GLN A 141 18.01 -1.54 2.60
C GLN A 141 16.72 -2.36 2.53
N ARG A 142 16.09 -2.42 1.34
CA ARG A 142 14.88 -3.24 1.12
C ARG A 142 15.17 -4.72 1.32
N GLN A 143 16.29 -5.21 0.78
CA GLN A 143 16.68 -6.62 0.92
C GLN A 143 16.99 -6.99 2.38
N ASP A 144 17.66 -6.12 3.12
CA ASP A 144 17.96 -6.35 4.53
C ASP A 144 16.70 -6.37 5.39
N TRP A 145 15.72 -5.52 5.09
CA TRP A 145 14.41 -5.58 5.73
C TRP A 145 13.68 -6.90 5.43
N VAL A 146 13.67 -7.36 4.17
CA VAL A 146 13.08 -8.66 3.80
C VAL A 146 13.71 -9.80 4.59
N LYS A 147 15.04 -9.82 4.74
CA LYS A 147 15.75 -10.84 5.55
C LYS A 147 15.32 -10.83 7.01
N LYS A 148 15.05 -9.65 7.59
CA LYS A 148 14.56 -9.53 8.97
C LYS A 148 13.14 -10.09 9.07
N MET A 149 12.24 -9.68 8.18
CA MET A 149 10.86 -10.15 8.16
C MET A 149 10.75 -11.66 7.93
N LEU A 150 11.64 -12.27 7.14
CA LEU A 150 11.70 -13.72 6.99
C LEU A 150 12.09 -14.48 8.26
N LYS A 151 12.74 -13.84 9.24
CA LYS A 151 13.01 -14.43 10.56
C LYS A 151 11.85 -14.26 11.53
N ILE A 152 11.03 -13.23 11.33
CA ILE A 152 9.82 -12.97 12.12
C ILE A 152 8.68 -13.87 11.65
N ASP A 153 8.59 -14.08 10.34
CA ASP A 153 7.68 -15.05 9.75
C ASP A 153 8.00 -16.46 10.22
N LYS A 154 6.95 -17.24 10.54
CA LYS A 154 7.08 -18.61 11.07
C LYS A 154 6.55 -19.66 10.11
N THR A 155 6.50 -19.34 8.81
CA THR A 155 5.99 -20.28 7.81
C THR A 155 6.91 -21.50 7.67
N ASP A 156 8.21 -21.34 7.93
CA ASP A 156 9.23 -22.39 7.98
C ASP A 156 9.05 -23.36 9.17
N GLU A 157 8.43 -22.90 10.27
CA GLU A 157 8.10 -23.74 11.43
C GLU A 157 6.92 -24.70 11.16
N ILE A 158 6.19 -24.52 10.05
CA ILE A 158 5.04 -25.38 9.71
C ILE A 158 5.56 -26.75 9.25
N PRO A 159 5.22 -27.85 9.96
CA PRO A 159 5.77 -29.16 9.65
C PRO A 159 5.31 -29.64 8.26
N PRO A 160 6.19 -30.33 7.51
CA PRO A 160 5.79 -31.04 6.31
C PRO A 160 4.62 -31.98 6.60
N VAL A 161 3.54 -31.85 5.85
CA VAL A 161 2.48 -32.85 5.82
C VAL A 161 2.29 -33.23 4.36
N GLN A 162 2.64 -34.47 4.03
CA GLN A 162 2.49 -34.98 2.66
C GLN A 162 1.07 -34.75 2.15
N ASP A 163 0.95 -34.30 0.90
CA ASP A 163 -0.31 -33.95 0.22
C ASP A 163 -1.14 -32.86 0.91
N TYR A 164 -0.57 -32.19 1.92
CA TYR A 164 -1.20 -31.09 2.62
C TYR A 164 -0.29 -29.85 2.57
N TRP A 165 0.82 -29.80 3.28
CA TRP A 165 1.75 -28.67 3.21
C TRP A 165 2.82 -28.93 2.13
N MET A 166 2.53 -28.48 0.91
CA MET A 166 3.47 -28.43 -0.21
C MET A 166 3.90 -26.99 -0.50
N CYS A 167 4.81 -26.80 -1.46
CA CYS A 167 5.38 -25.50 -1.82
C CYS A 167 4.31 -24.41 -2.04
N GLY A 168 3.22 -24.72 -2.76
CA GLY A 168 2.13 -23.77 -2.97
C GLY A 168 1.46 -23.31 -1.67
N GLN A 169 1.31 -24.19 -0.68
CA GLN A 169 0.71 -23.82 0.61
C GLN A 169 1.66 -23.01 1.49
N TYR A 170 2.96 -23.35 1.53
CA TYR A 170 3.96 -22.53 2.21
C TYR A 170 4.00 -21.13 1.59
N SER A 171 4.11 -21.05 0.26
CA SER A 171 4.08 -19.78 -0.48
C SER A 171 2.82 -18.96 -0.20
N THR A 172 1.66 -19.63 -0.12
CA THR A 172 0.38 -18.98 0.19
C THR A 172 0.32 -18.46 1.63
N GLN A 173 0.81 -19.24 2.61
CA GLN A 173 0.86 -18.77 4.00
C GLN A 173 1.79 -17.56 4.15
N THR A 174 2.95 -17.58 3.48
CA THR A 174 3.89 -16.45 3.49
C THR A 174 3.28 -15.20 2.88
N ILE A 175 2.61 -15.26 1.71
CA ILE A 175 1.93 -14.06 1.19
C ILE A 175 0.79 -13.59 2.09
N ILE A 176 0.08 -14.48 2.79
CA ILE A 176 -0.93 -14.06 3.77
C ILE A 176 -0.27 -13.25 4.87
N ASN A 177 0.87 -13.70 5.41
CA ASN A 177 1.56 -13.01 6.50
C ASN A 177 2.18 -11.67 6.08
N PHE A 178 2.73 -11.61 4.87
CA PHE A 178 3.40 -10.42 4.34
C PHE A 178 2.43 -9.43 3.68
N HIS A 179 1.65 -9.90 2.71
CA HIS A 179 0.81 -9.04 1.88
C HIS A 179 -0.48 -8.67 2.62
N GLY A 180 -1.18 -9.68 3.13
CA GLY A 180 -2.50 -9.50 3.71
C GLY A 180 -3.60 -9.27 2.68
N PHE A 181 -4.78 -9.81 2.97
CA PHE A 181 -5.90 -9.80 2.04
C PHE A 181 -7.16 -9.33 2.75
N SER A 182 -7.80 -8.29 2.20
CA SER A 182 -9.04 -7.71 2.74
C SER A 182 -10.18 -8.74 2.75
N GLU A 183 -10.19 -9.62 1.75
CA GLU A 183 -11.14 -10.70 1.56
C GLU A 183 -11.09 -11.70 2.71
N LEU A 184 -9.90 -11.92 3.29
CA LEU A 184 -9.72 -12.82 4.43
C LEU A 184 -10.09 -12.19 5.77
N LYS A 185 -10.41 -10.88 5.80
CA LYS A 185 -11.03 -10.24 6.98
C LYS A 185 -12.54 -10.58 7.08
N ASP A 186 -13.16 -11.02 5.98
CA ASP A 186 -14.53 -11.55 6.00
C ASP A 186 -14.53 -12.99 6.54
N SER A 187 -15.26 -13.22 7.64
CA SER A 187 -15.30 -14.53 8.31
C SER A 187 -15.92 -15.65 7.45
N THR A 188 -16.80 -15.32 6.51
CA THR A 188 -17.42 -16.25 5.56
C THR A 188 -16.40 -16.74 4.54
N ILE A 189 -15.56 -15.84 4.03
CA ILE A 189 -14.48 -16.20 3.11
C ILE A 189 -13.37 -16.93 3.88
N ALA A 190 -12.91 -16.38 5.00
CA ALA A 190 -11.87 -16.95 5.85
C ALA A 190 -12.16 -18.42 6.24
N SER A 191 -13.41 -18.73 6.59
CA SER A 191 -13.82 -20.09 6.98
C SER A 191 -13.62 -21.15 5.88
N LYS A 192 -13.49 -20.75 4.61
CA LYS A 192 -13.23 -21.64 3.47
C LYS A 192 -11.76 -22.01 3.33
N PHE A 193 -10.88 -21.34 4.08
CA PHE A 193 -9.44 -21.57 4.08
C PHE A 193 -8.92 -21.99 5.48
N PRO A 194 -9.51 -23.02 6.12
CA PRO A 194 -9.22 -23.39 7.51
C PRO A 194 -7.79 -23.92 7.74
N LYS A 195 -7.02 -24.06 6.66
CA LYS A 195 -5.66 -24.57 6.67
C LYS A 195 -4.62 -23.48 6.97
N TYR A 196 -4.89 -22.24 6.59
CA TYR A 196 -3.95 -21.15 6.80
C TYR A 196 -4.17 -20.52 8.17
N ASN A 197 -3.09 -20.10 8.81
CA ASN A 197 -3.18 -19.22 9.96
C ASN A 197 -3.47 -17.80 9.46
N LEU A 198 -4.65 -17.27 9.81
CA LEU A 198 -5.08 -15.93 9.41
C LEU A 198 -4.82 -14.87 10.49
N GLU A 199 -4.30 -15.25 11.66
CA GLU A 199 -3.98 -14.31 12.76
C GLU A 199 -2.93 -13.28 12.34
N ASN A 200 -2.05 -13.64 11.39
CA ASN A 200 -0.98 -12.77 10.90
C ASN A 200 -1.31 -12.11 9.55
N ASN A 201 -2.58 -12.07 9.11
CA ASN A 201 -2.98 -11.56 7.80
C ASN A 201 -2.48 -10.12 7.54
N GLY A 202 -1.40 -10.03 6.76
CA GLY A 202 -0.63 -8.83 6.40
C GLY A 202 0.02 -8.11 7.57
N LYS A 203 0.35 -8.85 8.63
CA LYS A 203 1.12 -8.36 9.78
C LYS A 203 2.40 -7.64 9.37
N LEU A 204 3.09 -8.10 8.34
CA LEU A 204 4.40 -7.55 7.93
C LEU A 204 4.30 -6.45 6.87
N ASN A 205 3.11 -6.21 6.31
CA ASN A 205 2.78 -5.14 5.37
C ASN A 205 3.81 -4.95 4.23
N LEU A 206 4.14 -6.02 3.51
CA LEU A 206 5.07 -6.01 2.37
C LEU A 206 4.45 -6.64 1.13
N PRO A 207 4.69 -6.10 -0.09
CA PRO A 207 4.14 -6.63 -1.33
C PRO A 207 4.87 -7.90 -1.79
N VAL A 208 4.70 -8.98 -1.05
CA VAL A 208 5.20 -10.31 -1.44
C VAL A 208 4.18 -10.97 -2.36
N TYR A 209 4.70 -11.61 -3.41
CA TYR A 209 3.93 -12.32 -4.42
C TYR A 209 4.26 -13.80 -4.44
N GLN A 210 3.34 -14.60 -4.95
CA GLN A 210 3.61 -16.00 -5.25
C GLN A 210 4.37 -16.09 -6.58
N VAL A 211 5.40 -16.91 -6.62
CA VAL A 211 6.21 -17.12 -7.82
C VAL A 211 6.15 -18.58 -8.22
N GLY A 212 5.71 -18.85 -9.45
CA GLY A 212 5.65 -20.20 -10.02
C GLY A 212 6.88 -20.47 -10.89
N ILE A 213 7.52 -21.61 -10.67
CA ILE A 213 8.70 -22.10 -11.40
C ILE A 213 8.32 -23.35 -12.18
N SER A 214 8.56 -23.38 -13.49
CA SER A 214 8.23 -24.51 -14.36
C SER A 214 9.41 -24.96 -15.20
N TRP A 215 9.75 -26.25 -15.15
CA TRP A 215 10.83 -26.86 -15.95
C TRP A 215 10.41 -28.24 -16.51
N GLY A 216 9.65 -28.22 -17.60
CA GLY A 216 9.63 -29.35 -18.54
C GLY A 216 8.80 -30.61 -18.25
N GLU A 217 8.06 -30.78 -17.14
CA GLU A 217 6.97 -31.78 -16.91
C GLU A 217 6.44 -31.67 -15.44
N PRO A 218 5.26 -32.25 -15.08
CA PRO A 218 4.06 -31.55 -14.59
C PRO A 218 4.12 -30.88 -13.21
N ILE A 219 5.21 -30.96 -12.46
CA ILE A 219 5.30 -30.43 -11.11
C ILE A 219 6.13 -29.15 -11.13
N GLY A 220 5.44 -28.02 -11.23
CA GLY A 220 6.04 -26.73 -10.92
C GLY A 220 6.33 -26.60 -9.42
N HIS A 221 7.28 -25.73 -9.09
CA HIS A 221 7.55 -25.32 -7.70
C HIS A 221 6.98 -23.93 -7.44
N PHE A 222 6.63 -23.65 -6.19
CA PHE A 222 6.13 -22.34 -5.79
C PHE A 222 7.05 -21.77 -4.71
N ILE A 223 7.56 -20.58 -4.99
CA ILE A 223 8.39 -19.78 -4.09
C ILE A 223 7.69 -18.43 -3.87
N ASN A 224 8.39 -17.48 -3.27
CA ASN A 224 7.92 -16.12 -3.15
C ASN A 224 8.89 -15.13 -3.78
N GLY A 225 8.37 -13.96 -4.15
CA GLY A 225 9.13 -12.88 -4.73
C GLY A 225 8.64 -11.52 -4.25
N ILE A 226 9.56 -10.59 -4.07
CA ILE A 226 9.27 -9.19 -3.75
C ILE A 226 10.18 -8.26 -4.56
N LEU A 227 9.63 -7.16 -5.07
CA LEU A 227 10.38 -6.17 -5.84
C LEU A 227 11.20 -5.28 -4.89
N ILE A 228 12.53 -5.40 -4.94
CA ILE A 228 13.48 -4.61 -4.12
C ILE A 228 14.22 -3.55 -4.94
N GLY A 229 14.26 -3.68 -6.26
CA GLY A 229 14.75 -2.66 -7.19
C GLY A 229 13.66 -1.71 -7.66
N ASP A 230 13.84 -1.09 -8.83
CA ASP A 230 12.99 -0.03 -9.35
C ASP A 230 12.28 -0.39 -10.67
N ASP A 231 12.66 -1.49 -11.31
CA ASP A 231 12.07 -2.00 -12.54
C ASP A 231 11.44 -3.40 -12.34
N PRO A 232 10.11 -3.54 -12.31
CA PRO A 232 9.45 -4.84 -12.16
C PRO A 232 9.67 -5.76 -13.37
N LEU A 233 10.17 -5.24 -14.49
CA LEU A 233 10.50 -6.02 -15.68
C LEU A 233 11.96 -6.47 -15.71
N ASN A 234 12.79 -6.01 -14.76
CA ASN A 234 14.16 -6.48 -14.59
C ASN A 234 14.19 -7.62 -13.57
N PHE A 235 14.62 -8.81 -14.00
CA PHE A 235 14.69 -9.98 -13.12
C PHE A 235 15.56 -9.73 -11.88
N ASP A 236 16.68 -9.02 -12.04
CA ASP A 236 17.60 -8.74 -10.95
C ASP A 236 17.01 -7.81 -9.90
N ASP A 237 15.94 -7.07 -10.18
CA ASP A 237 15.29 -6.18 -9.22
C ASP A 237 14.36 -6.94 -8.26
N TRP A 238 14.12 -8.23 -8.51
CA TRP A 238 13.35 -9.11 -7.65
C TRP A 238 14.24 -9.81 -6.62
N CYS A 239 13.71 -9.96 -5.41
CA CYS A 239 14.25 -10.83 -4.37
C CYS A 239 13.37 -12.09 -4.29
N PHE A 240 13.90 -13.22 -4.75
CA PHE A 240 13.24 -14.52 -4.65
C PHE A 240 13.72 -15.28 -3.41
N PHE A 241 12.81 -15.99 -2.75
CA PHE A 241 13.12 -16.74 -1.53
C PHE A 241 12.20 -17.94 -1.34
N GLU A 242 12.73 -18.98 -0.69
CA GLU A 242 12.01 -20.21 -0.35
C GLU A 242 11.29 -20.02 0.99
N PRO A 243 9.94 -20.04 1.03
CA PRO A 243 9.19 -19.83 2.27
C PRO A 243 9.47 -20.89 3.33
N ARG A 244 9.87 -22.10 2.94
CA ARG A 244 10.14 -23.19 3.89
C ARG A 244 11.46 -23.06 4.65
N PHE A 245 12.45 -22.41 4.07
CA PHE A 245 13.80 -22.35 4.64
C PHE A 245 14.28 -20.91 4.89
N ALA A 246 13.42 -19.93 4.60
CA ALA A 246 13.68 -18.50 4.80
C ALA A 246 14.99 -18.02 4.14
N ASN A 247 15.44 -18.68 3.07
CA ASN A 247 16.66 -18.34 2.35
C ASN A 247 16.35 -17.69 1.01
N LYS A 248 17.24 -16.78 0.60
CA LYS A 248 17.27 -16.26 -0.76
C LYS A 248 17.55 -17.40 -1.74
N ILE A 249 16.86 -17.34 -2.88
CA ILE A 249 17.06 -18.21 -4.04
C ILE A 249 17.86 -17.46 -5.11
N ASN A 250 18.77 -18.17 -5.77
CA ASN A 250 19.50 -17.70 -6.95
C ASN A 250 19.20 -18.62 -8.14
N ILE A 251 19.43 -18.11 -9.36
CA ILE A 251 19.29 -18.95 -10.55
C ILE A 251 20.31 -20.10 -10.48
N GLY A 252 19.87 -21.31 -10.81
CA GLY A 252 20.68 -22.53 -10.72
C GLY A 252 20.48 -23.32 -9.42
N ASP A 253 19.84 -22.72 -8.41
CA ASP A 253 19.38 -23.47 -7.23
C ASP A 253 18.29 -24.49 -7.64
N TRP A 254 18.09 -25.52 -6.81
CA TRP A 254 17.16 -26.62 -7.12
C TRP A 254 15.70 -26.17 -7.28
N ASP A 255 15.34 -25.08 -6.60
CA ASP A 255 14.04 -24.42 -6.59
C ASP A 255 13.91 -23.37 -7.71
N MET A 256 14.99 -23.05 -8.43
CA MET A 256 15.01 -22.21 -9.62
C MET A 256 16.07 -22.67 -10.64
N PRO A 257 15.82 -23.76 -11.37
CA PRO A 257 16.77 -24.29 -12.35
C PRO A 257 17.13 -23.29 -13.46
N GLU A 258 18.35 -23.39 -13.99
CA GLU A 258 18.90 -22.51 -15.05
C GLU A 258 18.09 -22.43 -16.35
N ASN A 259 17.22 -23.43 -16.60
CA ASN A 259 16.39 -23.58 -17.78
C ASN A 259 14.93 -23.77 -17.34
N SER A 260 14.31 -22.69 -16.86
CA SER A 260 12.96 -22.70 -16.30
C SER A 260 12.18 -21.43 -16.66
N GLU A 261 10.86 -21.51 -16.59
CA GLU A 261 9.96 -20.38 -16.66
C GLU A 261 9.65 -19.88 -15.25
N VAL A 262 9.71 -18.57 -15.03
CA VAL A 262 9.43 -17.90 -13.76
C VAL A 262 8.22 -16.97 -13.95
N THR A 263 7.14 -17.22 -13.22
CA THR A 263 5.93 -16.41 -13.24
C THR A 263 5.75 -15.71 -11.90
N VAL A 264 5.54 -14.40 -11.91
CA VAL A 264 5.15 -13.64 -10.71
C VAL A 264 3.65 -13.44 -10.77
N ASN A 265 2.94 -13.89 -9.73
CA ASN A 265 1.49 -14.01 -9.73
C ASN A 265 0.87 -13.14 -8.64
N TYR A 266 -0.23 -12.48 -8.98
CA TYR A 266 -1.05 -11.75 -8.02
C TYR A 266 -2.08 -12.71 -7.45
N THR A 267 -2.30 -12.71 -6.13
CA THR A 267 -3.20 -13.68 -5.49
C THR A 267 -4.54 -13.05 -5.14
N PHE A 268 -5.62 -13.79 -5.39
CA PHE A 268 -6.97 -13.46 -4.96
C PHE A 268 -7.58 -14.65 -4.21
N PHE A 269 -8.30 -14.36 -3.12
CA PHE A 269 -9.11 -15.33 -2.39
C PHE A 269 -10.57 -15.17 -2.80
N GLU A 270 -11.12 -16.20 -3.44
CA GLU A 270 -12.46 -16.13 -4.00
C GLU A 270 -13.53 -16.50 -2.97
N GLU A 271 -14.72 -15.90 -3.11
CA GLU A 271 -15.91 -16.34 -2.37
C GLU A 271 -16.26 -17.82 -2.62
N SER A 272 -15.79 -18.43 -3.71
CA SER A 272 -15.98 -19.86 -3.98
C SER A 272 -15.19 -20.77 -3.04
N GLY A 273 -14.20 -20.23 -2.31
CA GLY A 273 -13.16 -20.99 -1.62
C GLY A 273 -11.97 -21.36 -2.52
N GLY A 274 -11.95 -20.85 -3.76
CA GLY A 274 -10.81 -20.94 -4.68
C GLY A 274 -9.74 -19.88 -4.40
N ILE A 275 -8.53 -20.14 -4.89
CA ILE A 275 -7.45 -19.16 -4.94
C ILE A 275 -7.10 -18.96 -6.40
N SER A 276 -7.14 -17.71 -6.87
CA SER A 276 -6.77 -17.34 -8.23
C SER A 276 -5.43 -16.62 -8.23
N THR A 277 -4.54 -17.01 -9.13
CA THR A 277 -3.16 -16.52 -9.17
C THR A 277 -2.74 -16.06 -10.56
N PRO A 278 -3.40 -15.05 -11.16
CA PRO A 278 -3.02 -14.56 -12.47
C PRO A 278 -1.58 -14.04 -12.49
N THR A 279 -0.84 -14.47 -13.50
CA THR A 279 0.52 -13.99 -13.78
C THR A 279 0.49 -12.53 -14.25
N PHE A 280 1.40 -11.72 -13.72
CA PHE A 280 1.57 -10.33 -14.15
C PHE A 280 2.99 -9.98 -14.62
N VAL A 281 3.99 -10.79 -14.32
CA VAL A 281 5.33 -10.75 -14.94
C VAL A 281 5.79 -12.17 -15.23
N LYS A 282 6.42 -12.38 -16.39
CA LYS A 282 6.91 -13.68 -16.81
C LYS A 282 8.32 -13.59 -17.40
N PHE A 283 9.23 -14.39 -16.85
CA PHE A 283 10.59 -14.56 -17.33
C PHE A 283 10.84 -15.99 -17.84
N GLN A 284 11.70 -16.11 -18.85
CA GLN A 284 12.30 -17.36 -19.28
C GLN A 284 13.79 -17.34 -18.95
N LEU A 285 14.24 -18.32 -18.16
CA LEU A 285 15.65 -18.56 -17.90
C LEU A 285 16.19 -19.50 -18.99
N ASN A 286 17.31 -19.11 -19.60
CA ASN A 286 18.03 -19.93 -20.58
C ASN A 286 19.51 -19.93 -20.20
N ASN A 287 20.01 -21.03 -19.64
CA ASN A 287 21.36 -21.15 -19.09
C ASN A 287 21.70 -19.97 -18.15
N GLU A 288 20.87 -19.79 -17.12
CA GLU A 288 21.01 -18.75 -16.10
C GLU A 288 20.75 -17.31 -16.56
N ILE A 289 20.42 -17.09 -17.83
CA ILE A 289 20.14 -15.75 -18.36
C ILE A 289 18.62 -15.50 -18.34
N PRO A 290 18.11 -14.59 -17.48
CA PRO A 290 16.70 -14.24 -17.47
C PRO A 290 16.33 -13.39 -18.67
N ASN A 291 15.22 -13.73 -19.34
CA ASN A 291 14.63 -12.95 -20.43
C ASN A 291 13.17 -12.65 -20.10
N LEU A 292 12.77 -11.39 -20.10
CA LEU A 292 11.35 -11.02 -20.01
C LEU A 292 10.62 -11.58 -21.23
N THR A 293 9.49 -12.25 -21.01
CA THR A 293 8.67 -12.83 -22.08
C THR A 293 7.26 -12.28 -22.13
N ASP A 294 6.71 -11.87 -20.98
CA ASP A 294 5.38 -11.27 -20.91
C ASP A 294 5.22 -10.43 -19.64
N TYR A 295 4.31 -9.46 -19.69
CA TYR A 295 3.88 -8.70 -18.51
C TYR A 295 2.46 -8.14 -18.69
N TYR A 296 1.75 -7.99 -17.58
CA TYR A 296 0.41 -7.43 -17.57
C TYR A 296 0.44 -5.92 -17.87
N SER A 297 -0.38 -5.46 -18.81
CA SER A 297 -0.41 -4.05 -19.22
C SER A 297 -0.87 -3.07 -18.13
N GLY A 298 -1.53 -3.56 -17.07
CA GLY A 298 -1.90 -2.76 -15.90
C GLY A 298 -0.84 -2.73 -14.80
N LEU A 299 0.38 -3.22 -15.06
CA LEU A 299 1.50 -3.14 -14.12
C LEU A 299 2.09 -1.72 -14.08
N ILE A 300 2.24 -1.18 -12.87
CA ILE A 300 2.98 0.06 -12.66
C ILE A 300 4.47 -0.21 -12.86
N LEU A 301 5.07 0.38 -13.90
CA LEU A 301 6.46 0.14 -14.30
C LEU A 301 7.47 1.06 -13.64
N GLN A 302 7.00 2.09 -12.94
CA GLN A 302 7.87 3.08 -12.31
C GLN A 302 7.46 3.27 -10.87
N ARG A 303 8.45 3.23 -9.99
CA ARG A 303 8.27 3.55 -8.58
C ARG A 303 7.67 4.96 -8.46
N PRO A 304 6.53 5.13 -7.76
CA PRO A 304 5.97 6.44 -7.50
C PRO A 304 7.05 7.34 -6.90
N GLN A 305 7.25 8.51 -7.49
CA GLN A 305 8.17 9.48 -6.92
C GLN A 305 7.49 10.13 -5.72
N LEU A 306 8.26 10.36 -4.66
CA LEU A 306 7.79 11.15 -3.53
C LEU A 306 7.41 12.54 -4.05
N ASP A 307 6.17 12.93 -3.80
CA ASP A 307 5.77 14.31 -4.04
C ASP A 307 6.45 15.21 -3.01
N THR A 308 7.42 15.99 -3.48
CA THR A 308 8.17 16.96 -2.66
C THR A 308 7.71 18.38 -2.92
N ILE A 309 6.72 18.56 -3.80
CA ILE A 309 6.21 19.88 -4.17
C ILE A 309 4.97 20.11 -3.31
N PRO A 310 5.04 21.00 -2.31
CA PRO A 310 3.87 21.29 -1.50
C PRO A 310 2.79 21.94 -2.37
N PRO A 311 1.50 21.62 -2.15
CA PRO A 311 0.43 22.27 -2.86
C PRO A 311 0.39 23.76 -2.52
N GLU A 312 0.16 24.60 -3.53
CA GLU A 312 -0.09 26.03 -3.34
C GLU A 312 -1.56 26.26 -3.00
N ILE A 313 -1.82 26.95 -1.89
CA ILE A 313 -3.16 27.33 -1.46
C ILE A 313 -3.31 28.85 -1.58
N SER A 314 -4.25 29.30 -2.41
CA SER A 314 -4.66 30.69 -2.52
C SER A 314 -6.04 30.87 -1.91
N ILE A 315 -6.15 31.63 -0.82
CA ILE A 315 -7.43 31.98 -0.19
C ILE A 315 -7.86 33.36 -0.71
N PHE A 316 -9.00 33.42 -1.38
CA PHE A 316 -9.60 34.66 -1.91
C PHE A 316 -10.60 35.29 -0.95
N SER A 317 -11.25 34.48 -0.11
CA SER A 317 -12.17 34.94 0.93
C SER A 317 -12.17 33.95 2.11
N PRO A 318 -12.15 34.39 3.37
CA PRO A 318 -11.95 35.79 3.77
C PRO A 318 -10.57 36.30 3.35
N VAL A 319 -10.52 37.54 2.87
CA VAL A 319 -9.29 38.26 2.54
C VAL A 319 -8.51 38.42 3.85
N PRO A 320 -7.22 38.03 3.88
CA PRO A 320 -6.38 38.19 5.05
C PRO A 320 -6.42 39.63 5.59
N ASP A 321 -6.33 39.78 6.91
CA ASP A 321 -6.36 41.07 7.62
C ASP A 321 -7.61 41.93 7.41
N THR A 322 -8.69 41.37 6.85
CA THR A 322 -9.96 42.08 6.67
C THR A 322 -10.92 41.73 7.80
N THR A 323 -11.55 42.74 8.40
CA THR A 323 -12.62 42.52 9.39
C THR A 323 -13.94 42.24 8.68
N TYR A 324 -14.47 41.03 8.89
CA TYR A 324 -15.77 40.63 8.37
C TYR A 324 -16.85 40.87 9.43
N ASN A 325 -17.69 41.88 9.24
CA ASN A 325 -18.82 42.19 10.14
C ASN A 325 -20.07 41.32 9.83
N LYS A 326 -19.90 40.18 9.15
CA LYS A 326 -20.98 39.26 8.82
C LYS A 326 -20.89 38.04 9.72
N LEU A 327 -22.04 37.51 10.11
CA LEU A 327 -22.16 36.23 10.83
C LEU A 327 -21.59 35.05 10.02
N PHE A 328 -21.47 35.21 8.69
CA PHE A 328 -20.95 34.21 7.77
C PHE A 328 -19.93 34.84 6.82
N SER A 329 -18.79 34.18 6.65
CA SER A 329 -17.82 34.45 5.59
C SER A 329 -17.80 33.25 4.65
N GLU A 330 -17.89 33.50 3.34
CA GLU A 330 -17.73 32.45 2.34
C GLU A 330 -16.23 32.15 2.23
N LEU A 331 -15.84 30.88 2.34
CA LEU A 331 -14.49 30.45 2.01
C LEU A 331 -14.41 30.28 0.49
N GLU A 332 -13.63 31.14 -0.16
CA GLU A 332 -13.24 30.98 -1.55
C GLU A 332 -11.75 30.71 -1.60
N TYR A 333 -11.36 29.57 -2.16
CA TYR A 333 -9.96 29.17 -2.26
C TYR A 333 -9.68 28.43 -3.57
N LEU A 334 -8.41 28.42 -3.96
CA LEU A 334 -7.86 27.60 -5.02
C LEU A 334 -6.70 26.82 -4.41
N VAL A 335 -6.74 25.50 -4.56
CA VAL A 335 -5.55 24.67 -4.36
C VAL A 335 -5.03 24.26 -5.71
N SER A 336 -3.74 24.48 -5.93
CA SER A 336 -3.03 24.01 -7.11
C SER A 336 -1.76 23.30 -6.68
N ASP A 337 -1.56 22.11 -7.23
CA ASP A 337 -0.29 21.42 -7.12
C ASP A 337 0.31 21.29 -8.52
N SER A 338 1.02 22.35 -8.92
CA SER A 338 1.60 22.44 -10.25
C SER A 338 2.97 21.77 -10.27
N GLY A 339 2.98 20.46 -10.49
CA GLY A 339 4.20 19.67 -10.62
C GLY A 339 4.31 18.54 -9.62
N GLY A 340 3.53 18.55 -8.53
CA GLY A 340 3.39 17.41 -7.63
C GLY A 340 2.40 16.36 -8.14
N SER A 341 2.02 15.46 -7.24
CA SER A 341 1.20 14.27 -7.49
C SER A 341 -0.30 14.53 -7.31
N GLY A 342 -0.68 15.76 -7.01
CA GLY A 342 -2.04 16.19 -6.75
C GLY A 342 -2.29 16.48 -5.28
N VAL A 343 -3.49 16.99 -5.00
CA VAL A 343 -3.94 17.31 -3.64
C VAL A 343 -4.93 16.24 -3.23
N ASP A 344 -4.61 15.48 -2.17
CA ASP A 344 -5.53 14.50 -1.62
C ASP A 344 -6.64 15.17 -0.79
N SER A 345 -6.26 15.98 0.20
CA SER A 345 -7.19 16.73 1.04
C SER A 345 -6.68 18.12 1.41
N CYS A 346 -7.61 19.02 1.76
CA CYS A 346 -7.32 20.37 2.24
C CYS A 346 -8.20 20.66 3.46
N TRP A 347 -7.59 21.08 4.56
CA TRP A 347 -8.27 21.45 5.80
C TRP A 347 -8.14 22.94 6.03
N PHE A 348 -9.18 23.57 6.59
CA PHE A 348 -9.13 24.96 7.01
C PHE A 348 -9.79 25.12 8.38
N SER A 349 -9.30 26.04 9.19
CA SER A 349 -9.95 26.52 10.41
C SER A 349 -10.14 28.03 10.33
N SER A 350 -11.14 28.55 11.03
CA SER A 350 -11.39 29.98 11.15
C SER A 350 -11.40 30.37 12.62
N ASP A 351 -10.34 31.03 13.07
CA ASP A 351 -10.25 31.53 14.42
C ASP A 351 -11.09 32.81 14.53
N SER A 352 -11.95 32.89 15.56
CA SER A 352 -13.00 33.86 15.87
C SER A 352 -12.74 35.38 15.65
N GLY A 353 -12.41 35.79 14.40
CA GLY A 353 -12.38 37.18 13.95
C GLY A 353 -11.01 37.74 13.56
N LYS A 354 -9.94 36.93 13.55
CA LYS A 354 -8.67 37.27 12.86
C LYS A 354 -8.15 36.04 12.15
N THR A 355 -8.30 36.00 10.84
CA THR A 355 -7.68 34.99 9.98
C THR A 355 -6.17 35.10 10.12
N LYS A 356 -5.55 34.21 10.90
CA LYS A 356 -4.12 33.93 10.79
C LYS A 356 -4.01 32.74 9.84
N ILE A 357 -3.27 32.94 8.75
CA ILE A 357 -2.87 31.84 7.85
C ILE A 357 -1.70 31.11 8.50
#